data_AF-A0A1I1XQ42-F1
#
_entry.id   AF-A0A1I1XQ42-F1
#
_cell.length_a   1.000
_cell.length_b   1.000
_cell.length_c   1.000
_cell.angle_alpha   90.00
_cell.angle_beta   90.00
_cell.angle_gamma   90.00
#
_symmetry.space_group_name_H-M   'P 1'
#
loop_
_entity.id
_entity.type
_entity.pdbx_description
1 polymer ?
#
loop_
_entity_poly.entity_id
_entity_poly.type
_entity_poly.pdbx_seq_one_letter_code
_entity_poly.pdbx_strand_id
1 'polypeptide(L)'
;MKNLHAIAAWIQQETSARRPRLDKTGVVMRTASVLLLLLPGRKGPELLFEVRSSRLGWQPGDICFPGGRRENSDRNFAAAAVREASEELGIPYGDIRLCGTLDFFAAHNGFMVYPFVGIWNPADGVLSGDAVHKTWNFNKDEVAELFAVPLSWFLENKPRIGTAHIQVTRKDDFPFELVPHLDPHKDFHQEYEIYFYQYGDKVIWGMTAAILHSFLDRFGKGLADFA
;
A
#
# COMPACT_ATOMS: atom_id res chain seq x y z
N MET A 1 -35.52 -9.04 -35.55
CA MET A 1 -34.39 -9.16 -34.61
C MET A 1 -33.65 -7.84 -34.59
N LYS A 2 -33.68 -7.09 -33.49
CA LYS A 2 -32.81 -5.91 -33.34
C LYS A 2 -31.36 -6.41 -33.47
N ASN A 3 -30.65 -5.85 -34.45
CA ASN A 3 -29.45 -6.44 -35.04
C ASN A 3 -28.34 -6.57 -33.99
N LEU A 4 -27.98 -7.80 -33.60
CA LEU A 4 -26.87 -8.07 -32.67
C LEU A 4 -25.57 -7.38 -33.12
N HIS A 5 -25.36 -7.21 -34.42
CA HIS A 5 -24.22 -6.47 -34.96
C HIS A 5 -24.26 -4.98 -34.64
N ALA A 6 -25.44 -4.36 -34.61
CA ALA A 6 -25.59 -2.96 -34.22
C ALA A 6 -25.33 -2.77 -32.72
N ILE A 7 -25.76 -3.72 -31.88
CA ILE A 7 -25.44 -3.73 -30.45
C ILE A 7 -23.94 -3.92 -30.24
N ALA A 8 -23.30 -4.87 -30.94
CA ALA A 8 -21.87 -5.12 -30.84
C ALA A 8 -21.04 -3.90 -31.26
N ALA A 9 -21.39 -3.27 -32.39
CA ALA A 9 -20.73 -2.06 -32.87
C ALA A 9 -20.85 -0.91 -31.86
N TRP A 10 -22.04 -0.72 -31.27
CA TRP A 10 -22.25 0.29 -30.23
C TRP A 10 -21.43 0.00 -28.96
N ILE A 11 -21.44 -1.24 -28.43
CA ILE A 11 -20.63 -1.62 -27.26
C ILE A 11 -19.14 -1.40 -27.53
N GLN A 12 -18.67 -1.76 -28.73
CA GLN A 12 -17.27 -1.60 -29.09
C GLN A 12 -16.86 -0.13 -29.15
N GLN A 13 -17.72 0.75 -29.69
CA GLN A 13 -17.51 2.19 -29.70
C GLN A 13 -17.44 2.76 -28.27
N GLU A 14 -18.41 2.42 -27.43
CA GLU A 14 -18.49 2.92 -26.05
C GLU A 14 -17.33 2.42 -25.18
N THR A 15 -16.92 1.15 -25.34
CA THR A 15 -15.81 0.58 -24.56
C THR A 15 -14.44 1.07 -25.03
N SER A 16 -14.25 1.33 -26.33
CA SER A 16 -12.99 1.88 -26.85
C SER A 16 -12.76 3.34 -26.40
N ALA A 17 -13.83 4.10 -26.19
CA ALA A 17 -13.75 5.48 -25.69
C ALA A 17 -13.57 5.57 -24.17
N ARG A 18 -13.71 4.46 -23.43
CA ARG A 18 -13.73 4.43 -21.97
C ARG A 18 -12.55 3.66 -21.40
N ARG A 19 -11.85 4.24 -20.42
CA ARG A 19 -10.90 3.47 -19.59
C ARG A 19 -11.67 2.57 -18.62
N PRO A 20 -11.33 1.27 -18.51
CA PRO A 20 -11.85 0.41 -17.47
C PRO A 20 -11.65 1.04 -16.08
N ARG A 21 -12.65 0.90 -15.21
CA ARG A 21 -12.64 1.41 -13.84
C ARG A 21 -13.13 0.30 -12.91
N LEU A 22 -12.72 0.37 -11.64
CA LEU A 22 -13.29 -0.49 -10.61
C LEU A 22 -14.81 -0.30 -10.57
N ASP A 23 -15.53 -1.42 -10.50
CA ASP A 23 -16.97 -1.41 -10.40
C ASP A 23 -17.38 -0.89 -9.02
N LYS A 24 -18.30 0.08 -8.99
CA LYS A 24 -18.83 0.66 -7.74
C LYS A 24 -19.69 -0.34 -6.96
N THR A 25 -20.13 -1.42 -7.59
CA THR A 25 -20.83 -2.53 -6.94
C THR A 25 -19.85 -3.52 -6.27
N GLY A 26 -18.57 -3.48 -6.66
CA GLY A 26 -17.51 -4.23 -6.00
C GLY A 26 -17.10 -3.60 -4.67
N VAL A 27 -16.39 -4.37 -3.84
CA VAL A 27 -16.00 -3.94 -2.49
C VAL A 27 -14.90 -2.87 -2.51
N VAL A 28 -14.19 -2.65 -3.62
CA VAL A 28 -13.09 -1.66 -3.67
C VAL A 28 -13.64 -0.23 -3.70
N MET A 29 -13.66 0.42 -2.55
CA MET A 29 -14.21 1.75 -2.35
C MET A 29 -13.14 2.85 -2.40
N ARG A 30 -11.89 2.51 -2.11
CA ARG A 30 -10.78 3.48 -2.00
C ARG A 30 -9.49 2.86 -2.51
N THR A 31 -8.64 3.70 -3.10
CA THR A 31 -7.31 3.31 -3.58
C THR A 31 -6.25 4.22 -3.00
N ALA A 32 -5.06 3.67 -2.77
CA ALA A 32 -3.87 4.42 -2.37
C ALA A 32 -2.62 3.89 -3.06
N SER A 33 -1.63 4.74 -3.24
CA SER A 33 -0.31 4.41 -3.76
C SER A 33 0.72 4.66 -2.67
N VAL A 34 1.56 3.67 -2.40
CA VAL A 34 2.56 3.74 -1.32
C VAL A 34 3.96 3.44 -1.84
N LEU A 35 4.95 4.03 -1.22
CA LEU A 35 6.35 3.89 -1.59
C LEU A 35 7.18 3.24 -0.47
N LEU A 36 7.69 2.05 -0.74
CA LEU A 36 8.76 1.43 0.03
C LEU A 36 10.07 2.11 -0.39
N LEU A 37 10.49 3.12 0.37
CA LEU A 37 11.66 3.93 0.06
C LEU A 37 12.90 3.41 0.80
N LEU A 38 13.89 2.95 0.05
CA LEU A 38 15.19 2.53 0.57
C LEU A 38 16.15 3.73 0.66
N LEU A 39 16.82 3.85 1.80
CA LEU A 39 17.82 4.87 2.11
C LEU A 39 19.20 4.22 2.32
N PRO A 40 20.30 4.94 2.09
CA PRO A 40 21.59 4.53 2.63
C PRO A 40 21.56 4.57 4.16
N GLY A 41 22.22 3.60 4.79
CA GLY A 41 22.40 3.55 6.23
C GLY A 41 23.77 3.00 6.60
N ARG A 42 24.13 3.13 7.87
CA ARG A 42 25.49 2.80 8.34
C ARG A 42 25.86 1.32 8.16
N LYS A 43 24.88 0.43 8.27
CA LYS A 43 25.06 -1.03 8.17
C LYS A 43 24.56 -1.62 6.85
N GLY A 44 24.22 -0.77 5.89
CA GLY A 44 23.55 -1.19 4.65
C GLY A 44 22.25 -0.40 4.45
N PRO A 45 21.45 -0.77 3.43
CA PRO A 45 20.20 -0.11 3.12
C PRO A 45 19.19 -0.19 4.27
N GLU A 46 18.44 0.89 4.46
CA GLU A 46 17.37 0.98 5.45
C GLU A 46 16.05 1.26 4.75
N LEU A 47 14.95 0.70 5.26
CA LEU A 47 13.61 0.97 4.77
C LEU A 47 12.98 2.08 5.60
N LEU A 48 12.53 3.15 4.94
CA LEU A 48 11.91 4.30 5.58
C LEU A 48 10.43 4.05 5.89
N PHE A 49 10.01 4.54 7.05
CA PHE A 49 8.63 4.61 7.50
C PHE A 49 8.31 5.99 8.06
N GLU A 50 7.03 6.29 8.13
CA GLU A 50 6.49 7.44 8.82
C GLU A 50 5.50 7.02 9.90
N VAL A 51 5.39 7.86 10.94
CA VAL A 51 4.30 7.83 11.90
C VAL A 51 3.32 8.91 11.48
N ARG A 52 2.06 8.54 11.23
CA ARG A 52 1.02 9.48 10.82
C ARG A 52 0.71 10.49 11.91
N SER A 53 0.53 11.75 11.53
CA SER A 53 0.12 12.83 12.42
C SER A 53 -1.19 12.49 13.14
N SER A 54 -1.25 12.80 14.43
CA SER A 54 -2.47 12.63 15.24
C SER A 54 -3.62 13.53 14.81
N ARG A 55 -3.33 14.54 13.96
CA ARG A 55 -4.32 15.48 13.41
C ARG A 55 -5.13 14.88 12.25
N LEU A 56 -4.70 13.76 11.69
CA LEU A 56 -5.37 13.15 10.54
C LEU A 56 -6.63 12.41 10.98
N GLY A 57 -7.69 12.55 10.17
CA GLY A 57 -8.98 11.90 10.43
C GLY A 57 -8.99 10.39 10.16
N TRP A 58 -7.92 9.82 9.61
CA TRP A 58 -7.81 8.40 9.31
C TRP A 58 -6.43 7.85 9.71
N GLN A 59 -6.45 6.78 10.50
CA GLN A 59 -5.27 6.09 11.05
C GLN A 59 -4.26 7.04 11.74
N PRO A 60 -4.70 7.90 12.67
CA PRO A 60 -3.78 8.78 13.40
C PRO A 60 -2.79 7.96 14.24
N GLY A 61 -1.49 8.26 14.14
CA GLY A 61 -0.43 7.58 14.89
C GLY A 61 -0.02 6.21 14.36
N ASP A 62 -0.66 5.69 13.31
CA ASP A 62 -0.24 4.43 12.69
C ASP A 62 1.08 4.61 11.94
N ILE A 63 1.84 3.52 11.87
CA ILE A 63 3.07 3.44 11.09
C ILE A 63 2.76 2.96 9.68
N CYS A 64 3.18 3.74 8.68
CA CYS A 64 2.99 3.41 7.28
C CYS A 64 4.20 3.75 6.42
N PHE A 65 4.13 3.28 5.17
CA PHE A 65 4.95 3.83 4.10
C PHE A 65 4.37 5.19 3.69
N PRO A 66 5.22 6.12 3.22
CA PRO A 66 4.75 7.34 2.57
C PRO A 66 3.84 7.00 1.40
N GLY A 67 2.77 7.76 1.22
CA GLY A 67 1.79 7.49 0.19
C GLY A 67 0.39 7.96 0.50
N GLY A 68 -0.40 8.06 -0.56
CA GLY A 68 -1.73 8.63 -0.46
C GLY A 68 -2.59 8.32 -1.67
N ARG A 69 -3.59 9.16 -1.89
CA ARG A 69 -4.59 8.93 -2.92
C ARG A 69 -4.07 9.45 -4.24
N ARG A 70 -4.22 8.65 -5.29
CA ARG A 70 -4.01 9.14 -6.65
C ARG A 70 -4.95 10.30 -6.98
N GLU A 71 -4.37 11.39 -7.46
CA GLU A 71 -5.08 12.54 -8.00
C GLU A 71 -5.30 12.45 -9.52
N ASN A 72 -6.14 13.34 -10.05
CA ASN A 72 -6.38 13.41 -11.50
C ASN A 72 -5.18 13.96 -12.27
N SER A 73 -4.34 14.76 -11.60
CA SER A 73 -3.05 15.28 -12.09
C SER A 73 -2.01 14.16 -12.25
N ASP A 74 -2.09 13.10 -11.45
CA ASP A 74 -1.16 11.99 -11.50
C ASP A 74 -1.33 11.17 -12.78
N ARG A 75 -0.23 11.02 -13.53
CA ARG A 75 -0.19 10.21 -14.76
C ARG A 75 -0.61 8.76 -14.50
N ASN A 76 -0.14 8.19 -13.39
CA ASN A 76 -0.41 6.81 -12.96
C ASN A 76 -0.22 6.68 -11.44
N PHE A 77 -0.49 5.48 -10.89
CA PHE A 77 -0.33 5.21 -9.45
C PHE A 77 1.13 5.32 -8.98
N ALA A 78 2.11 5.02 -9.84
CA ALA A 78 3.52 5.19 -9.48
C ALA A 78 3.90 6.67 -9.29
N ALA A 79 3.38 7.55 -10.16
CA ALA A 79 3.57 8.99 -10.03
C ALA A 79 2.93 9.53 -8.74
N ALA A 80 1.76 9.02 -8.37
CA ALA A 80 1.12 9.35 -7.10
C ALA A 80 1.99 8.95 -5.91
N ALA A 81 2.53 7.72 -5.87
CA ALA A 81 3.42 7.29 -4.79
C ALA A 81 4.64 8.20 -4.61
N VAL A 82 5.25 8.66 -5.71
CA VAL A 82 6.42 9.55 -5.67
C VAL A 82 6.02 10.97 -5.27
N ARG A 83 4.91 11.49 -5.76
CA ARG A 83 4.39 12.82 -5.38
C ARG A 83 4.09 12.86 -3.88
N GLU A 84 3.30 11.91 -3.38
CA GLU A 84 2.92 11.85 -1.96
C GLU A 84 4.17 11.73 -1.08
N ALA A 85 5.10 10.82 -1.42
CA ALA A 85 6.35 10.71 -0.68
C ALA A 85 7.19 11.99 -0.72
N SER A 86 7.23 12.70 -1.85
CA SER A 86 7.95 13.98 -1.96
C SER A 86 7.33 15.05 -1.05
N GLU A 87 6.00 15.16 -1.03
CA GLU A 87 5.23 16.12 -0.22
C GLU A 87 5.31 15.81 1.27
N GLU A 88 5.06 14.56 1.67
CA GLU A 88 5.07 14.11 3.06
C GLU A 88 6.47 14.18 3.66
N LEU A 89 7.50 13.70 2.96
CA LEU A 89 8.87 13.65 3.45
C LEU A 89 9.62 14.99 3.31
N GLY A 90 9.11 15.91 2.51
CA GLY A 90 9.75 17.20 2.24
C GLY A 90 11.04 17.10 1.43
N ILE A 91 11.11 16.12 0.52
CA ILE A 91 12.25 15.90 -0.38
C ILE A 91 11.89 16.19 -1.84
N PRO A 92 12.83 16.62 -2.69
CA PRO A 92 12.57 16.83 -4.10
C PRO A 92 12.04 15.58 -4.81
N TYR A 93 11.02 15.73 -5.66
CA TYR A 93 10.48 14.64 -6.48
C TYR A 93 11.57 13.91 -7.28
N GLY A 94 12.57 14.65 -7.78
CA GLY A 94 13.69 14.12 -8.55
C GLY A 94 14.67 13.26 -7.74
N ASP A 95 14.63 13.36 -6.41
CA ASP A 95 15.50 12.59 -5.51
C ASP A 95 14.93 11.19 -5.22
N ILE A 96 13.81 10.82 -5.82
CA ILE A 96 13.22 9.48 -5.70
C ILE A 96 13.36 8.76 -7.03
N ARG A 97 14.14 7.66 -7.03
CA ARG A 97 14.24 6.77 -8.19
C ARG A 97 13.39 5.52 -7.95
N LEU A 98 12.34 5.36 -8.75
CA LEU A 98 11.54 4.13 -8.74
C LEU A 98 12.33 2.94 -9.28
N CYS A 99 12.25 1.82 -8.56
CA CYS A 99 12.89 0.56 -8.92
C CYS A 99 11.90 -0.44 -9.53
N GLY A 100 10.67 -0.49 -9.03
CA GLY A 100 9.67 -1.44 -9.51
C GLY A 100 8.32 -1.35 -8.80
N THR A 101 7.36 -2.13 -9.32
CA THR A 101 6.03 -2.32 -8.71
C THR A 101 6.00 -3.63 -7.94
N LEU A 102 5.26 -3.66 -6.84
CA LEU A 102 4.93 -4.89 -6.12
C LEU A 102 3.50 -5.32 -6.48
N ASP A 103 3.08 -6.48 -5.96
CA ASP A 103 1.71 -6.97 -6.14
C ASP A 103 0.72 -6.07 -5.38
N PHE A 104 -0.48 -5.88 -5.94
CA PHE A 104 -1.49 -5.03 -5.32
C PHE A 104 -2.06 -5.70 -4.07
N PHE A 105 -2.29 -4.91 -3.02
CA PHE A 105 -2.89 -5.41 -1.79
C PHE A 105 -4.36 -4.99 -1.73
N ALA A 106 -5.27 -5.97 -1.73
CA ALA A 106 -6.69 -5.74 -1.55
C ALA A 106 -7.09 -6.07 -0.11
N ALA A 107 -7.37 -5.03 0.66
CA ALA A 107 -7.85 -5.17 2.03
C ALA A 107 -9.33 -5.55 2.06
N HIS A 108 -9.71 -6.31 3.08
CA HIS A 108 -11.08 -6.78 3.24
C HIS A 108 -12.13 -5.67 3.46
N ASN A 109 -11.70 -4.49 3.91
CA ASN A 109 -12.55 -3.31 4.07
C ASN A 109 -12.75 -2.53 2.76
N GLY A 110 -12.31 -3.06 1.61
CA GLY A 110 -12.46 -2.39 0.32
C GLY A 110 -11.38 -1.39 -0.04
N PHE A 111 -10.27 -1.40 0.69
CA PHE A 111 -9.11 -0.57 0.40
C PHE A 111 -8.15 -1.31 -0.54
N MET A 112 -7.76 -0.70 -1.66
CA MET A 112 -6.78 -1.29 -2.58
C MET A 112 -5.51 -0.45 -2.63
N VAL A 113 -4.40 -1.07 -2.24
CA VAL A 113 -3.08 -0.41 -2.18
C VAL A 113 -2.23 -0.85 -3.38
N TYR A 114 -1.59 0.14 -3.99
CA TYR A 114 -0.64 0.01 -5.08
C TYR A 114 0.78 0.28 -4.56
N PRO A 115 1.51 -0.75 -4.10
CA PRO A 115 2.86 -0.60 -3.57
C PRO A 115 3.94 -0.53 -4.65
N PHE A 116 4.88 0.39 -4.46
CA PHE A 116 6.07 0.58 -5.29
C PHE A 116 7.32 0.55 -4.43
N VAL A 117 8.45 0.14 -5.03
CA VAL A 117 9.77 0.23 -4.40
C VAL A 117 10.57 1.32 -5.09
N GLY A 118 11.22 2.16 -4.30
CA GLY A 118 12.14 3.19 -4.79
C GLY A 118 13.36 3.31 -3.88
N ILE A 119 14.36 4.02 -4.37
CA ILE A 119 15.51 4.44 -3.56
C ILE A 119 15.55 5.96 -3.52
N TRP A 120 16.04 6.49 -2.41
CA TRP A 120 16.46 7.89 -2.36
C TRP A 120 17.78 8.04 -3.12
N ASN A 121 17.77 8.94 -4.09
CA ASN A 121 18.85 9.18 -5.04
C ASN A 121 18.99 10.68 -5.32
N PRO A 122 19.59 11.45 -4.40
CA PRO A 122 19.71 12.89 -4.52
C PRO A 122 20.59 13.29 -5.72
N ALA A 123 20.25 14.43 -6.32
CA ALA A 123 20.94 14.93 -7.51
C ALA A 123 22.43 15.24 -7.31
N ASP A 124 22.85 15.53 -6.08
CA ASP A 124 24.26 15.74 -5.72
C ASP A 124 25.08 14.44 -5.67
N GLY A 125 24.43 13.28 -5.85
CA GLY A 125 25.05 11.97 -5.94
C GLY A 125 25.52 11.40 -4.60
N VAL A 126 25.21 12.05 -3.47
CA VAL A 126 25.61 11.57 -2.15
C VAL A 126 24.67 10.45 -1.69
N LEU A 127 25.01 9.22 -2.11
CA LEU A 127 24.32 7.98 -1.74
C LEU A 127 24.94 7.33 -0.48
N SER A 128 25.47 8.14 0.43
CA SER A 128 26.08 7.67 1.66
C SER A 128 25.75 8.62 2.80
N GLY A 129 25.53 8.07 3.98
CA GLY A 129 25.11 8.83 5.15
C GLY A 129 24.30 7.97 6.09
N ASP A 130 24.41 8.26 7.39
CA ASP A 130 23.60 7.62 8.42
C ASP A 130 22.43 8.54 8.79
N ALA A 131 21.24 7.97 8.93
CA ALA A 131 20.03 8.67 9.33
C ALA A 131 19.72 9.96 8.53
N VAL A 132 19.92 9.93 7.21
CA VAL A 132 19.72 11.09 6.31
C VAL A 132 18.34 11.74 6.45
N HIS A 133 17.31 10.93 6.70
CA HIS A 133 15.92 11.36 6.90
C HIS A 133 15.74 12.36 8.06
N LYS A 134 16.65 12.37 9.05
CA LYS A 134 16.59 13.30 10.19
C LYS A 134 16.84 14.76 9.80
N THR A 135 17.38 14.99 8.61
CA THR A 135 17.65 16.34 8.09
C THR A 135 16.51 16.90 7.25
N TRP A 136 15.51 16.07 6.90
CA TRP A 136 14.43 16.48 6.01
C TRP A 136 13.37 17.31 6.74
N ASN A 137 12.80 18.26 6.01
CA ASN A 137 11.73 19.12 6.50
C ASN A 137 10.37 18.54 6.07
N PHE A 138 10.00 17.42 6.68
CA PHE A 138 8.75 16.72 6.40
C PHE A 138 7.51 17.53 6.79
N ASN A 139 6.37 17.22 6.15
CA ASN A 139 5.10 17.88 6.40
C ASN A 139 4.51 17.48 7.75
N LYS A 140 4.64 18.34 8.76
CA LYS A 140 4.20 18.06 10.14
C LYS A 140 2.68 17.97 10.33
N ASP A 141 1.90 18.46 9.36
CA ASP A 141 0.45 18.31 9.42
C ASP A 141 0.02 16.87 9.09
N GLU A 142 0.84 16.13 8.34
CA GLU A 142 0.57 14.76 7.90
C GLU A 142 1.44 13.72 8.59
N VAL A 143 2.69 14.08 8.90
CA VAL A 143 3.69 13.19 9.49
C VAL A 143 4.11 13.69 10.86
N ALA A 144 4.09 12.81 11.86
CA ALA A 144 4.59 13.10 13.21
C ALA A 144 6.09 12.79 13.35
N GLU A 145 6.56 11.73 12.70
CA GLU A 145 7.92 11.21 12.85
C GLU A 145 8.34 10.43 11.61
N LEU A 146 9.60 10.55 11.22
CA LEU A 146 10.26 9.69 10.25
C LEU A 146 11.28 8.80 10.95
N PHE A 147 11.31 7.53 10.59
CA PHE A 147 12.32 6.59 11.06
C PHE A 147 12.62 5.55 9.99
N ALA A 148 13.83 4.98 10.03
CA ALA A 148 14.24 3.94 9.11
C ALA A 148 14.68 2.69 9.88
N VAL A 149 14.44 1.52 9.30
CA VAL A 149 14.81 0.23 9.88
C VAL A 149 15.77 -0.49 8.93
N PRO A 150 16.93 -0.97 9.40
CA PRO A 150 17.87 -1.70 8.57
C PRO A 150 17.23 -2.89 7.88
N LEU A 151 17.53 -3.08 6.59
CA LEU A 151 16.97 -4.18 5.83
C LEU A 151 17.43 -5.54 6.39
N SER A 152 18.69 -5.63 6.83
CA SER A 152 19.23 -6.81 7.53
C SER A 152 18.41 -7.18 8.77
N TRP A 153 17.90 -6.19 9.51
CA TRP A 153 17.04 -6.47 10.66
C TRP A 153 15.77 -7.21 10.25
N PHE A 154 15.11 -6.81 9.17
CA PHE A 154 13.90 -7.51 8.68
C PHE A 154 14.20 -8.91 8.14
N LEU A 155 15.38 -9.13 7.57
CA LEU A 155 15.80 -10.45 7.07
C LEU A 155 16.11 -11.42 8.22
N GLU A 156 16.63 -10.91 9.33
CA GLU A 156 16.97 -11.69 10.52
C GLU A 156 15.78 -11.91 11.46
N ASN A 157 14.79 -11.02 11.45
CA ASN A 157 13.67 -11.02 12.40
C ASN A 157 12.34 -11.29 11.70
N LYS A 158 11.79 -12.48 11.94
CA LYS A 158 10.45 -12.85 11.45
C LYS A 158 9.36 -12.08 12.20
N PRO A 159 8.24 -11.75 11.53
CA PRO A 159 7.12 -11.09 12.21
C PRO A 159 6.48 -12.04 13.20
N ARG A 160 5.87 -11.48 14.24
CA ARG A 160 4.81 -12.19 14.98
C ARG A 160 3.57 -12.24 14.09
N ILE A 161 2.91 -13.40 14.05
CA ILE A 161 1.69 -13.62 13.28
C ILE A 161 0.53 -13.75 14.27
N GLY A 162 -0.50 -12.93 14.08
CA GLY A 162 -1.83 -13.11 14.68
C GLY A 162 -2.84 -13.50 13.61
N THR A 163 -4.01 -13.96 14.02
CA THR A 163 -5.12 -14.26 13.11
C THR A 163 -6.34 -13.43 13.47
N ALA A 164 -7.11 -13.07 12.46
CA ALA A 164 -8.43 -12.48 12.59
C ALA A 164 -9.39 -13.20 11.64
N HIS A 165 -10.70 -13.05 11.88
CA HIS A 165 -11.71 -13.59 10.99
C HIS A 165 -12.69 -12.50 10.56
N ILE A 166 -13.25 -12.70 9.38
CA ILE A 166 -14.33 -11.89 8.82
C ILE A 166 -15.55 -12.78 8.74
N GLN A 167 -16.67 -12.23 9.21
CA GLN A 167 -17.98 -12.84 9.09
C GLN A 167 -18.85 -11.94 8.23
N VAL A 168 -19.41 -12.50 7.15
CA VAL A 168 -20.41 -11.81 6.33
C VAL A 168 -21.78 -12.27 6.79
N THR A 169 -22.52 -11.35 7.41
CA THR A 169 -23.91 -11.56 7.80
C THR A 169 -24.86 -10.87 6.81
N ARG A 170 -25.98 -11.53 6.55
CA ARG A 170 -27.04 -11.00 5.67
C ARG A 170 -28.00 -10.18 6.52
N LYS A 171 -28.46 -9.07 5.95
CA LYS A 171 -29.47 -8.21 6.56
C LYS A 171 -30.86 -8.82 6.39
N ASP A 172 -31.82 -8.29 7.16
CA ASP A 172 -33.22 -8.73 7.14
C ASP A 172 -33.92 -8.53 5.78
N ASP A 173 -33.42 -7.60 4.96
CA ASP A 173 -33.93 -7.31 3.61
C ASP A 173 -33.31 -8.21 2.52
N PHE A 174 -32.50 -9.19 2.90
CA PHE A 174 -31.90 -10.12 1.95
C PHE A 174 -32.96 -11.08 1.40
N PRO A 175 -33.21 -11.13 0.08
CA PRO A 175 -34.32 -11.87 -0.51
C PRO A 175 -33.98 -13.37 -0.67
N PHE A 176 -34.01 -14.12 0.43
CA PHE A 176 -33.72 -15.55 0.44
C PHE A 176 -34.62 -16.37 -0.50
N GLU A 177 -35.84 -15.90 -0.76
CA GLU A 177 -36.78 -16.50 -1.70
C GLU A 177 -36.26 -16.53 -3.15
N LEU A 178 -35.36 -15.62 -3.50
CA LEU A 178 -34.74 -15.57 -4.84
C LEU A 178 -33.52 -16.49 -4.96
N VAL A 179 -33.00 -17.01 -3.84
CA VAL A 179 -31.78 -17.84 -3.78
C VAL A 179 -32.02 -19.11 -2.93
N PRO A 180 -32.94 -20.01 -3.35
CA PRO A 180 -33.44 -21.12 -2.53
C PRO A 180 -32.37 -22.17 -2.15
N HIS A 181 -31.20 -22.16 -2.81
CA HIS A 181 -30.08 -23.05 -2.50
C HIS A 181 -29.06 -22.45 -1.54
N LEU A 182 -29.23 -21.18 -1.15
CA LEU A 182 -28.38 -20.52 -0.19
C LEU A 182 -28.90 -20.82 1.23
N ASP A 183 -28.07 -21.49 2.02
CA ASP A 183 -28.38 -21.76 3.43
C ASP A 183 -28.35 -20.44 4.23
N PRO A 184 -29.48 -19.98 4.79
CA PRO A 184 -29.55 -18.73 5.55
C PRO A 184 -28.78 -18.78 6.87
N HIS A 185 -28.45 -19.98 7.36
CA HIS A 185 -27.68 -20.20 8.58
C HIS A 185 -26.19 -20.41 8.33
N LYS A 186 -25.78 -20.50 7.07
CA LYS A 186 -24.37 -20.62 6.69
C LYS A 186 -23.77 -19.24 6.46
N ASP A 187 -23.14 -18.73 7.50
CA ASP A 187 -22.30 -17.55 7.41
C ASP A 187 -20.98 -17.87 6.71
N PHE A 188 -20.51 -16.90 5.92
CA PHE A 188 -19.17 -16.97 5.36
C PHE A 188 -18.19 -16.51 6.42
N HIS A 189 -17.27 -17.39 6.80
CA HIS A 189 -16.15 -17.10 7.67
C HIS A 189 -14.85 -17.21 6.87
N GLN A 190 -14.04 -16.16 6.90
CA GLN A 190 -12.70 -16.18 6.34
C GLN A 190 -11.72 -15.76 7.42
N GLU A 191 -10.82 -16.66 7.79
CA GLU A 191 -9.66 -16.34 8.60
C GLU A 191 -8.55 -15.74 7.73
N TYR A 192 -7.81 -14.79 8.29
CA TYR A 192 -6.65 -14.20 7.65
C TYR A 192 -5.57 -13.85 8.68
N GLU A 193 -4.32 -13.83 8.21
CA GLU A 193 -3.15 -13.52 9.03
C GLU A 193 -2.93 -12.00 9.13
N ILE A 194 -2.44 -11.57 10.29
CA ILE A 194 -1.99 -10.20 10.57
C ILE A 194 -0.54 -10.30 11.04
N TYR A 195 0.33 -9.57 10.35
CA TYR A 195 1.76 -9.55 10.64
C TYR A 195 2.11 -8.37 11.55
N PHE A 196 3.07 -8.59 12.45
CA PHE A 196 3.57 -7.60 13.39
C PHE A 196 5.10 -7.65 13.41
N TYR A 197 5.74 -6.57 12.95
CA TYR A 197 7.18 -6.35 13.10
C TYR A 197 7.40 -5.32 14.21
N GLN A 198 8.10 -5.72 15.27
CA GLN A 198 8.40 -4.84 16.40
C GLN A 198 9.89 -4.46 16.39
N TYR A 199 10.18 -3.19 16.14
CA TYR A 199 11.51 -2.62 16.17
C TYR A 199 11.62 -1.58 17.29
N GLY A 200 12.23 -1.97 18.41
CA GLY A 200 12.21 -1.15 19.63
C GLY A 200 10.80 -0.93 20.15
N ASP A 201 10.39 0.33 20.24
CA ASP A 201 9.04 0.78 20.61
C ASP A 201 8.08 0.90 19.40
N LYS A 202 8.58 0.75 18.17
CA LYS A 202 7.77 0.84 16.94
C LYS A 202 7.15 -0.50 16.58
N VAL A 203 5.84 -0.50 16.32
CA VAL A 203 5.11 -1.68 15.85
C VAL A 203 4.56 -1.42 14.46
N ILE A 204 5.18 -2.04 13.45
CA ILE A 204 4.68 -2.05 12.07
C ILE A 204 3.70 -3.21 11.96
N TRP A 205 2.43 -2.93 11.66
CA TRP A 205 1.37 -3.93 11.64
C TRP A 205 0.34 -3.68 10.54
N GLY A 206 -0.66 -4.55 10.42
CA GLY A 206 -1.78 -4.39 9.50
C GLY A 206 -1.34 -4.42 8.02
N MET A 207 -1.89 -3.50 7.22
CA MET A 207 -1.62 -3.45 5.76
C MET A 207 -0.14 -3.19 5.46
N THR A 208 0.49 -2.27 6.20
CA THR A 208 1.92 -1.95 6.07
C THR A 208 2.76 -3.21 6.26
N ALA A 209 2.52 -3.97 7.33
CA ALA A 209 3.25 -5.19 7.63
C ALA A 209 2.97 -6.31 6.62
N ALA A 210 1.74 -6.42 6.10
CA ALA A 210 1.42 -7.42 5.08
C ALA A 210 2.14 -7.15 3.76
N ILE A 211 2.17 -5.88 3.31
CA ILE A 211 2.91 -5.47 2.12
C ILE A 211 4.42 -5.71 2.33
N LEU A 212 4.95 -5.33 3.48
CA LEU A 212 6.35 -5.58 3.85
C LEU A 212 6.67 -7.07 3.86
N HIS A 213 5.81 -7.89 4.46
CA HIS A 213 6.00 -9.33 4.54
C HIS A 213 6.04 -9.95 3.13
N SER A 214 5.12 -9.57 2.25
CA SER A 214 5.11 -10.02 0.86
C SER A 214 6.35 -9.59 0.08
N PHE A 215 6.83 -8.36 0.29
CA PHE A 215 8.09 -7.88 -0.28
C PHE A 215 9.29 -8.73 0.18
N LEU A 216 9.40 -9.00 1.49
CA LEU A 216 10.50 -9.78 2.06
C LEU A 216 10.43 -11.26 1.66
N ASP A 217 9.24 -11.86 1.59
CA ASP A 217 9.07 -13.25 1.15
C ASP A 217 9.52 -13.43 -0.31
N ARG A 218 9.16 -12.46 -1.17
CA ARG A 218 9.47 -12.51 -2.59
C ARG A 218 10.93 -12.19 -2.91
N PHE A 219 11.52 -11.19 -2.25
CA PHE A 219 12.84 -10.65 -2.61
C PHE A 219 13.92 -10.90 -1.56
N GLY A 220 13.58 -11.37 -0.37
CA GLY A 220 14.49 -11.43 0.79
C GLY A 220 15.78 -12.21 0.54
N LYS A 221 15.72 -13.32 -0.22
CA LYS A 221 16.91 -14.09 -0.58
C LYS A 221 17.93 -13.28 -1.40
N GLY A 222 17.45 -12.49 -2.36
CA GLY A 222 18.32 -11.63 -3.17
C GLY A 222 18.73 -10.35 -2.43
N LEU A 223 17.88 -9.85 -1.53
CA LEU A 223 18.19 -8.68 -0.71
C LEU A 223 19.30 -8.95 0.31
N ALA A 224 19.48 -10.20 0.74
CA ALA A 224 20.53 -10.60 1.66
C ALA A 224 21.95 -10.31 1.14
N ASP A 225 22.15 -10.25 -0.18
CA ASP A 225 23.44 -9.92 -0.80
C ASP A 225 23.79 -8.42 -0.67
N PHE A 226 22.82 -7.58 -0.27
CA PHE A 226 22.95 -6.13 -0.17
C PHE A 226 22.76 -5.58 1.26
N ALA A 227 22.41 -6.45 2.22
CA ALA A 227 21.91 -6.07 3.54
C ALA A 227 22.96 -6.08 4.66
#